data_AF-A0A497MMC5-F1
#
_entry.id   AF-A0A497MMC5-F1
#
_cell.length_a   1.000
_cell.length_b   1.000
_cell.length_c   1.000
_cell.angle_alpha   90.00
_cell.angle_beta   90.00
_cell.angle_gamma   90.00
#
_symmetry.space_group_name_H-M   'P 1'
#
loop_
_entity.id
_entity.type
_entity.pdbx_description
1 polymer ?
#
loop_
_entity_poly.entity_id
_entity_poly.type
_entity_poly.pdbx_seq_one_letter_code
_entity_poly.pdbx_strand_id
1 'polypeptide(L)'
;MSEVYIVVGLSGVGKSSVIEYALSKKPEVVRVNFGDAVLDEAMKMNLVKSRDELRLLDAEVQRDLQLRAARRIGNMEGKIVVDTHMTIPGPDGYLPGLPMDVLQELKPKKIIIIWAKPHEVLKRRLLDKTRTRVDEDMDEIGEHMDFDRAASMAIAVHLGIPVKPIENDIVERAGQELAEALD
;
A
#
# COMPACT_ATOMS: atom_id res chain seq x y z
N MET A 1 -1.70 16.74 -14.70
CA MET A 1 -1.67 15.27 -14.74
C MET A 1 -1.10 14.80 -13.41
N SER A 2 -1.68 13.77 -12.78
CA SER A 2 -1.21 13.25 -11.49
C SER A 2 0.21 12.69 -11.59
N GLU A 3 0.92 12.75 -10.47
CA GLU A 3 2.16 11.99 -10.27
C GLU A 3 1.92 10.99 -9.14
N VAL A 4 1.68 9.73 -9.50
CA VAL A 4 1.32 8.70 -8.53
C VAL A 4 2.56 7.96 -8.04
N TYR A 5 2.73 7.92 -6.73
CA TYR A 5 3.76 7.17 -6.01
C TYR A 5 3.08 6.09 -5.18
N ILE A 6 3.36 4.83 -5.46
CA ILE A 6 2.79 3.72 -4.69
C ILE A 6 3.69 3.47 -3.49
N VAL A 7 3.15 3.55 -2.28
CA VAL A 7 3.87 3.23 -1.05
C VAL A 7 3.27 1.96 -0.45
N VAL A 8 4.09 0.91 -0.42
CA VAL A 8 3.75 -0.40 0.14
C VAL A 8 4.61 -0.73 1.34
N GLY A 9 4.19 -1.76 2.06
CA GLY A 9 4.89 -2.27 3.22
C GLY A 9 3.98 -3.15 4.06
N LEU A 10 4.58 -4.20 4.63
CA LEU A 10 3.91 -5.16 5.49
C LEU A 10 3.22 -4.47 6.68
N SER A 11 2.08 -4.99 7.12
CA SER A 11 1.42 -4.49 8.33
C SER A 11 2.38 -4.57 9.53
N GLY A 12 2.59 -3.44 10.21
CA GLY A 12 3.53 -3.34 11.35
C GLY A 12 4.89 -2.71 11.02
N VAL A 13 5.22 -2.45 9.74
CA VAL A 13 6.47 -1.75 9.37
C VAL A 13 6.47 -0.26 9.70
N GLY A 14 5.33 0.32 10.10
CA GLY A 14 5.22 1.76 10.42
C GLY A 14 4.98 2.67 9.20
N LYS A 15 4.54 2.10 8.07
CA LYS A 15 4.23 2.81 6.82
C LYS A 15 3.41 4.09 7.02
N SER A 16 2.30 4.04 7.77
CA SER A 16 1.47 5.23 8.03
C SER A 16 2.25 6.36 8.68
N SER A 17 3.05 6.06 9.72
CA SER A 17 3.85 7.05 10.44
C SER A 17 4.95 7.65 9.56
N VAL A 18 5.59 6.83 8.73
CA VAL A 18 6.60 7.29 7.77
C VAL A 18 5.99 8.21 6.71
N ILE A 19 4.82 7.84 6.16
CA ILE A 19 4.07 8.68 5.22
C ILE A 19 3.68 10.01 5.89
N GLU A 20 3.10 9.97 7.09
CA GLU A 20 2.69 11.17 7.83
C GLU A 20 3.86 12.13 8.07
N TYR A 21 5.03 11.60 8.46
CA TYR A 21 6.22 12.41 8.59
C TYR A 21 6.63 13.04 7.25
N ALA A 22 6.68 12.26 6.17
CA ALA A 22 7.06 12.77 4.85
C ALA A 22 6.11 13.90 4.38
N LEU A 23 4.81 13.73 4.56
CA LEU A 23 3.81 14.74 4.18
C LEU A 23 3.85 15.99 5.05
N SER A 24 4.32 15.89 6.30
CA SER A 24 4.59 17.07 7.13
C SER A 24 5.68 17.97 6.52
N LYS A 25 6.55 17.41 5.66
CA LYS A 25 7.59 18.13 4.91
C LYS A 25 7.15 18.51 3.49
N LYS A 26 6.12 17.83 2.95
CA LYS A 26 5.58 17.97 1.59
C LYS A 26 4.05 18.13 1.65
N PRO A 27 3.52 19.23 2.24
CA PRO A 27 2.08 19.40 2.49
C PRO A 27 1.23 19.46 1.21
N GLU A 28 1.84 19.69 0.06
CA GLU A 28 1.20 19.66 -1.27
C GLU A 28 0.92 18.25 -1.79
N VAL A 29 1.56 17.22 -1.22
CA VAL A 29 1.38 15.82 -1.62
C VAL A 29 0.13 15.26 -0.95
N VAL A 30 -0.77 14.66 -1.73
CA VAL A 30 -2.01 14.08 -1.21
C VAL A 30 -1.81 12.59 -0.93
N ARG A 31 -2.09 12.15 0.29
CA ARG A 31 -2.18 10.71 0.62
C ARG A 31 -3.58 10.19 0.34
N VAL A 32 -3.64 9.08 -0.39
CA VAL A 32 -4.85 8.29 -0.59
C VAL A 32 -4.59 6.87 -0.11
N ASN A 33 -5.36 6.42 0.89
CA ASN A 33 -5.39 4.99 1.22
C ASN A 33 -6.22 4.25 0.17
N PHE A 34 -5.63 3.28 -0.51
CA PHE A 34 -6.30 2.61 -1.63
C PHE A 34 -7.53 1.83 -1.16
N GLY A 35 -7.45 1.16 -0.01
CA GLY A 35 -8.57 0.41 0.55
C GLY A 35 -9.75 1.31 0.93
N ASP A 36 -9.48 2.51 1.47
CA ASP A 36 -10.53 3.51 1.72
C ASP A 36 -11.13 4.02 0.41
N ALA A 37 -10.30 4.29 -0.60
CA ALA A 37 -10.80 4.73 -1.90
C ALA A 37 -11.73 3.69 -2.57
N VAL A 38 -11.43 2.39 -2.42
CA VAL A 38 -12.30 1.30 -2.89
C VAL A 38 -13.59 1.23 -2.08
N LEU A 39 -13.50 1.36 -0.75
CA LEU A 39 -14.67 1.39 0.12
C LEU A 39 -15.60 2.57 -0.22
N ASP A 40 -15.05 3.75 -0.50
CA ASP A 40 -15.82 4.92 -0.92
C ASP A 40 -16.63 4.64 -2.19
N GLU A 41 -16.03 3.99 -3.19
CA GLU A 41 -16.73 3.62 -4.43
C GLU A 41 -17.85 2.63 -4.15
N ALA A 42 -17.61 1.64 -3.27
CA ALA A 42 -18.61 0.65 -2.90
C ALA A 42 -19.80 1.28 -2.16
N MET A 43 -19.54 2.22 -1.25
CA MET A 43 -20.56 2.96 -0.52
C MET A 43 -21.38 3.89 -1.44
N LYS A 44 -20.74 4.60 -2.38
CA LYS A 44 -21.44 5.42 -3.38
C LYS A 44 -22.41 4.60 -4.24
N MET A 45 -22.07 3.35 -4.49
CA MET A 45 -22.90 2.40 -5.24
C MET A 45 -23.92 1.65 -4.36
N ASN A 46 -23.98 1.96 -3.05
CA ASN A 46 -24.82 1.29 -2.06
C ASN A 46 -24.60 -0.25 -2.00
N LEU A 47 -23.39 -0.71 -2.30
CA LEU A 47 -23.04 -2.14 -2.29
C LEU A 47 -22.71 -2.65 -0.89
N VAL A 48 -22.14 -1.78 -0.04
CA VAL A 48 -21.71 -2.13 1.32
C VAL A 48 -21.98 -0.97 2.28
N LYS A 49 -22.09 -1.29 3.55
CA LYS A 49 -22.19 -0.32 4.66
C LYS A 49 -20.95 -0.28 5.53
N SER A 50 -20.07 -1.28 5.39
CA SER A 50 -18.88 -1.43 6.19
C SER A 50 -17.71 -2.00 5.38
N ARG A 51 -16.49 -1.83 5.90
CA ARG A 51 -15.28 -2.38 5.28
C ARG A 51 -15.26 -3.91 5.26
N ASP A 52 -15.85 -4.55 6.27
CA ASP A 52 -15.85 -6.01 6.37
C ASP A 52 -16.75 -6.65 5.30
N GLU A 53 -17.87 -6.01 4.97
CA GLU A 53 -18.75 -6.43 3.87
C GLU A 53 -18.06 -6.38 2.50
N LEU A 54 -17.09 -5.48 2.31
CA LEU A 54 -16.35 -5.34 1.05
C LEU A 54 -15.65 -6.65 0.66
N ARG A 55 -15.16 -7.42 1.63
CA ARG A 55 -14.45 -8.69 1.41
C ARG A 55 -15.38 -9.83 1.01
N LEU A 56 -16.69 -9.67 1.23
CA LEU A 56 -17.71 -10.68 0.93
C LEU A 56 -18.28 -10.51 -0.48
N LEU A 57 -17.98 -9.41 -1.17
CA LEU A 57 -18.40 -9.19 -2.55
C LEU A 57 -17.69 -10.17 -3.49
N ASP A 58 -18.35 -10.48 -4.61
CA ASP A 58 -17.73 -11.29 -5.66
C ASP A 58 -16.44 -10.64 -6.18
N ALA A 59 -15.47 -11.47 -6.56
CA ALA A 59 -14.16 -11.01 -7.01
C ALA A 59 -14.25 -10.02 -8.18
N GLU A 60 -15.19 -10.23 -9.12
CA GLU A 60 -15.44 -9.33 -10.25
C GLU A 60 -15.93 -7.95 -9.78
N VAL A 61 -16.81 -7.91 -8.77
CA VAL A 61 -17.32 -6.66 -8.21
C VAL A 61 -16.22 -5.92 -7.46
N GLN A 62 -15.44 -6.63 -6.64
CA GLN A 62 -14.26 -6.04 -5.98
C GLN A 62 -13.28 -5.48 -7.02
N ARG A 63 -13.10 -6.18 -8.15
CA ARG A 63 -12.23 -5.73 -9.24
C ARG A 63 -12.71 -4.45 -9.91
N ASP A 64 -14.00 -4.34 -10.22
CA ASP A 64 -14.60 -3.12 -10.78
C ASP A 64 -14.46 -1.93 -9.82
N LEU A 65 -14.66 -2.15 -8.51
CA LEU A 65 -14.49 -1.12 -7.48
C LEU A 65 -13.03 -0.65 -7.39
N GLN A 66 -12.06 -1.56 -7.46
CA GLN A 66 -10.64 -1.22 -7.54
C GLN A 66 -10.31 -0.39 -8.78
N LEU A 67 -10.85 -0.76 -9.94
CA LEU A 67 -10.66 -0.03 -11.20
C LEU A 67 -11.23 1.39 -11.13
N ARG A 68 -12.42 1.56 -10.56
CA ARG A 68 -13.04 2.88 -10.35
C ARG A 68 -12.20 3.76 -9.41
N ALA A 69 -11.76 3.19 -8.29
CA ALA A 69 -10.89 3.89 -7.35
C ALA A 69 -9.56 4.29 -8.00
N ALA A 70 -8.94 3.36 -8.73
CA ALA A 70 -7.69 3.58 -9.46
C ALA A 70 -7.83 4.69 -10.51
N ARG A 71 -8.89 4.66 -11.33
CA ARG A 71 -9.17 5.69 -12.33
C ARG A 71 -9.42 7.05 -11.69
N ARG A 72 -10.16 7.09 -10.57
CA ARG A 72 -10.38 8.33 -9.80
C ARG A 72 -9.06 8.93 -9.33
N ILE A 73 -8.18 8.10 -8.77
CA ILE A 73 -6.86 8.52 -8.29
C ILE A 73 -5.96 8.97 -9.44
N GLY A 74 -5.90 8.19 -10.53
CA GLY A 74 -5.09 8.52 -11.71
C GLY A 74 -5.48 9.83 -12.38
N ASN A 75 -6.75 10.25 -12.26
CA ASN A 75 -7.26 11.52 -12.80
C ASN A 75 -7.14 12.71 -11.82
N MET A 76 -6.57 12.54 -10.63
CA MET A 76 -6.30 13.65 -9.71
C MET A 76 -5.23 14.60 -10.27
N GLU A 77 -5.07 15.75 -9.63
CA GLU A 77 -3.99 16.70 -9.93
C GLU A 77 -2.95 16.71 -8.81
N GLY A 78 -1.69 16.96 -9.18
CA GLY A 78 -0.57 17.02 -8.23
C GLY A 78 0.07 15.66 -7.92
N LYS A 79 0.88 15.65 -6.86
CA LYS A 79 1.61 14.47 -6.40
C LYS A 79 0.73 13.67 -5.43
N ILE A 80 0.56 12.39 -5.72
CA ILE A 80 -0.33 11.50 -4.96
C ILE A 80 0.47 10.32 -4.42
N VAL A 81 0.40 10.11 -3.10
CA VAL A 81 0.88 8.89 -2.45
C VAL A 81 -0.29 7.92 -2.30
N VAL A 82 -0.19 6.77 -2.95
CA VAL A 82 -1.14 5.66 -2.80
C VAL A 82 -0.62 4.71 -1.72
N ASP A 83 -1.23 4.77 -0.55
CA ASP A 83 -0.95 3.90 0.60
C ASP A 83 -1.74 2.60 0.46
N THR A 84 -1.02 1.50 0.24
CA THR A 84 -1.63 0.17 0.03
C THR A 84 -0.71 -0.96 0.46
N HIS A 85 -1.20 -2.20 0.41
CA HIS A 85 -0.41 -3.41 0.60
C HIS A 85 -0.02 -3.98 -0.77
N MET A 86 1.19 -4.55 -0.87
CA MET A 86 1.64 -5.16 -2.13
C MET A 86 1.05 -6.56 -2.28
N THR A 87 1.08 -7.36 -1.21
CA THR A 87 0.39 -8.64 -1.13
C THR A 87 -0.53 -8.71 0.08
N ILE A 88 -1.54 -9.59 0.02
CA ILE A 88 -2.48 -9.86 1.10
C ILE A 88 -2.53 -11.38 1.30
N PRO A 89 -2.29 -11.89 2.52
CA PRO A 89 -2.37 -13.32 2.77
C PRO A 89 -3.82 -13.80 2.67
N GLY A 90 -4.03 -14.92 2.01
CA GLY A 90 -5.32 -15.60 1.83
C GLY A 90 -5.18 -17.12 1.94
N PRO A 91 -6.31 -17.85 1.91
CA PRO A 91 -6.31 -19.31 2.09
C PRO A 91 -5.52 -20.06 1.02
N ASP A 92 -5.45 -19.51 -0.20
CA ASP A 92 -4.72 -20.08 -1.35
C ASP A 92 -3.30 -19.47 -1.53
N GLY A 93 -2.79 -18.75 -0.53
CA GLY A 93 -1.50 -18.06 -0.57
C GLY A 93 -1.62 -16.54 -0.67
N TYR A 94 -0.59 -15.88 -1.23
CA TYR A 94 -0.53 -14.41 -1.31
C TYR A 94 -1.27 -13.86 -2.53
N LEU A 95 -2.30 -13.05 -2.28
CA LEU A 95 -3.03 -12.33 -3.32
C LEU A 95 -2.31 -11.01 -3.65
N PRO A 96 -2.07 -10.69 -4.94
CA PRO A 96 -1.54 -9.39 -5.34
C PRO A 96 -2.53 -8.26 -5.03
N GLY A 97 -2.09 -7.26 -4.26
CA GLY A 97 -2.90 -6.09 -3.93
C GLY A 97 -3.03 -5.07 -5.07
N LEU A 98 -2.19 -5.18 -6.10
CA LEU A 98 -2.13 -4.26 -7.24
C LEU A 98 -2.00 -5.01 -8.56
N PRO A 99 -3.11 -5.52 -9.11
CA PRO A 99 -3.05 -6.26 -10.37
C PRO A 99 -3.08 -5.31 -11.58
N MET A 100 -2.66 -5.80 -12.75
CA MET A 100 -2.18 -4.94 -13.86
C MET A 100 -3.15 -3.87 -14.36
N ASP A 101 -4.44 -4.15 -14.50
CA ASP A 101 -5.40 -3.14 -14.99
C ASP A 101 -5.57 -1.95 -14.00
N VAL A 102 -5.38 -2.17 -12.69
CA VAL A 102 -5.38 -1.11 -11.66
C VAL A 102 -4.13 -0.24 -11.83
N LEU A 103 -2.99 -0.87 -12.08
CA LEU A 103 -1.74 -0.16 -12.33
C LEU A 103 -1.79 0.67 -13.61
N GLN A 104 -2.51 0.20 -14.65
CA GLN A 104 -2.73 0.95 -15.90
C GLN A 104 -3.58 2.20 -15.69
N GLU A 105 -4.54 2.16 -14.78
CA GLU A 105 -5.34 3.33 -14.40
C GLU A 105 -4.54 4.28 -13.48
N LEU A 106 -3.76 3.75 -12.52
CA LEU A 106 -2.95 4.54 -11.60
C LEU A 106 -1.74 5.22 -12.26
N LYS A 107 -1.11 4.58 -13.26
CA LYS A 107 0.09 5.07 -13.97
C LYS A 107 1.21 5.54 -13.02
N PRO A 108 1.65 4.68 -12.09
CA PRO A 108 2.62 5.08 -11.07
C PRO A 108 3.98 5.44 -11.68
N LYS A 109 4.67 6.42 -11.10
CA LYS A 109 6.05 6.78 -11.45
C LYS A 109 7.09 5.93 -10.71
N LYS A 110 6.76 5.42 -9.53
CA LYS A 110 7.67 4.73 -8.62
C LYS A 110 6.89 3.88 -7.63
N ILE A 111 7.46 2.73 -7.28
CA ILE A 111 7.01 1.93 -6.13
C ILE A 111 8.01 2.14 -5.00
N ILE A 112 7.52 2.42 -3.80
CA ILE A 112 8.32 2.64 -2.60
C ILE A 112 7.95 1.58 -1.59
N ILE A 113 8.93 0.81 -1.13
CA ILE A 113 8.74 -0.27 -0.16
C ILE A 113 9.28 0.19 1.19
N ILE A 114 8.38 0.44 2.13
CA ILE A 114 8.74 0.66 3.53
C ILE A 114 8.92 -0.71 4.18
N TRP A 115 10.11 -0.98 4.71
CA TRP A 115 10.43 -2.23 5.38
C TRP A 115 11.10 -1.96 6.73
N ALA A 116 11.14 -2.98 7.58
CA ALA A 116 11.89 -2.97 8.85
C ALA A 116 12.35 -4.40 9.12
N LYS A 117 13.24 -4.61 10.09
CA LYS A 117 13.72 -5.97 10.38
C LYS A 117 12.56 -6.83 10.92
N PRO A 118 12.47 -8.13 10.59
CA PRO A 118 11.35 -8.98 11.02
C PRO A 118 11.08 -8.95 12.53
N HIS A 119 12.14 -8.98 13.35
CA HIS A 119 12.01 -8.88 14.82
C HIS A 119 11.43 -7.54 15.30
N GLU A 120 11.70 -6.43 14.60
CA GLU A 120 11.13 -5.12 14.92
C GLU A 120 9.65 -5.07 14.54
N VAL A 121 9.29 -5.65 13.40
CA VAL A 121 7.89 -5.78 12.98
C VAL A 121 7.10 -6.63 13.96
N LEU A 122 7.62 -7.80 14.35
CA LEU A 122 7.00 -8.65 15.36
C LEU A 122 6.80 -7.88 16.68
N LYS A 123 7.84 -7.21 17.17
CA LYS A 123 7.76 -6.37 18.38
C LYS A 123 6.68 -5.29 18.26
N ARG A 124 6.61 -4.57 17.14
CA ARG A 124 5.59 -3.53 16.90
C ARG A 124 4.17 -4.11 16.89
N ARG A 125 3.99 -5.28 16.27
CA ARG A 125 2.70 -5.98 16.21
C ARG A 125 2.23 -6.42 17.60
N LEU A 126 3.13 -6.95 18.43
CA LEU A 126 2.82 -7.35 19.81
C LEU A 126 2.39 -6.17 20.70
N LEU A 127 2.92 -4.96 20.42
CA LEU A 127 2.57 -3.75 21.16
C LEU A 127 1.26 -3.11 20.67
N ASP A 128 0.88 -3.31 19.41
CA ASP A 128 -0.33 -2.74 18.82
C ASP A 128 -1.57 -3.60 19.11
N LYS A 129 -2.29 -3.24 20.17
CA LYS A 129 -3.52 -3.90 20.61
C LYS A 129 -4.77 -3.53 19.81
N THR A 130 -4.67 -2.61 18.83
CA THR A 130 -5.83 -2.07 18.13
C THR A 130 -6.26 -2.91 16.92
N ARG A 131 -5.42 -3.84 16.47
CA ARG A 131 -5.65 -4.63 15.25
C ARG A 131 -5.51 -6.11 15.51
N THR A 132 -6.48 -6.89 15.06
CA THR A 132 -6.37 -8.35 14.93
C THR A 132 -5.49 -8.67 13.72
N ARG A 133 -4.41 -9.44 13.92
CA ARG A 133 -3.50 -9.89 12.87
C ARG A 133 -3.41 -11.41 12.91
N VAL A 134 -3.01 -12.00 11.78
CA VAL A 134 -2.55 -13.39 11.78
C VAL A 134 -1.30 -13.44 12.66
N ASP A 135 -1.24 -14.43 13.55
CA ASP A 135 -0.02 -14.74 14.29
C ASP A 135 0.99 -15.27 13.27
N GLU A 136 1.90 -14.39 12.86
CA GLU A 136 3.05 -14.73 12.02
C GLU A 136 4.31 -14.70 12.91
N ASP A 137 5.16 -15.71 12.80
CA ASP A 137 6.48 -15.70 13.41
C ASP A 137 7.49 -14.85 12.60
N MET A 138 8.75 -14.81 13.05
CA MET A 138 9.76 -13.98 12.37
C MET A 138 10.11 -14.48 10.96
N ASP A 139 10.06 -15.79 10.73
CA ASP A 139 10.39 -16.40 9.45
C ASP A 139 9.25 -16.15 8.45
N GLU A 140 8.00 -16.31 8.89
CA GLU A 140 6.80 -15.99 8.10
C GLU A 140 6.74 -14.49 7.74
N ILE A 141 7.09 -13.60 8.68
CA ILE A 141 7.23 -12.16 8.40
C ILE A 141 8.30 -11.91 7.34
N GLY A 142 9.44 -12.59 7.42
CA GLY A 142 10.54 -12.49 6.45
C GLY A 142 10.09 -12.93 5.06
N GLU A 143 9.44 -14.09 4.98
CA GLU A 143 8.90 -14.65 3.74
C GLU A 143 7.88 -13.70 3.09
N HIS A 144 6.95 -13.16 3.86
CA HIS A 144 5.96 -12.20 3.38
C HIS A 144 6.64 -10.94 2.80
N MET A 145 7.68 -10.43 3.45
CA MET A 145 8.46 -9.30 2.92
C MET A 145 9.15 -9.64 1.60
N ASP A 146 9.61 -10.88 1.43
CA ASP A 146 10.23 -11.33 0.18
C ASP A 146 9.21 -11.43 -0.96
N PHE A 147 7.99 -11.90 -0.69
CA PHE A 147 6.88 -11.84 -1.64
C PHE A 147 6.52 -10.40 -2.03
N ASP A 148 6.46 -9.48 -1.06
CA ASP A 148 6.22 -8.05 -1.32
C ASP A 148 7.32 -7.45 -2.22
N ARG A 149 8.60 -7.78 -1.98
CA ARG A 149 9.73 -7.33 -2.81
C ARG A 149 9.66 -7.92 -4.22
N ALA A 150 9.39 -9.22 -4.34
CA ALA A 150 9.32 -9.91 -5.62
C ALA A 150 8.17 -9.37 -6.48
N ALA A 151 6.98 -9.21 -5.89
CA ALA A 151 5.82 -8.63 -6.57
C ALA A 151 6.07 -7.18 -7.01
N SER A 152 6.65 -6.36 -6.13
CA SER A 152 7.02 -4.98 -6.45
C SER A 152 7.98 -4.90 -7.64
N MET A 153 9.00 -5.76 -7.67
CA MET A 153 9.97 -5.77 -8.77
C MET A 153 9.35 -6.33 -10.06
N ALA A 154 8.48 -7.34 -9.98
CA ALA A 154 7.77 -7.85 -11.15
C ALA A 154 6.91 -6.76 -11.82
N ILE A 155 6.16 -5.98 -11.02
CA ILE A 155 5.40 -4.83 -11.51
C ILE A 155 6.33 -3.78 -12.12
N ALA A 156 7.41 -3.44 -11.43
CA ALA A 156 8.36 -2.42 -11.86
C ALA A 156 9.04 -2.79 -13.19
N VAL A 157 9.40 -4.05 -13.40
CA VAL A 157 9.92 -4.55 -14.69
C VAL A 157 8.87 -4.36 -15.79
N HIS A 158 7.60 -4.69 -15.51
CA HIS A 158 6.55 -4.59 -16.51
C HIS A 158 6.22 -3.14 -16.89
N LEU A 159 6.26 -2.22 -15.92
CA LEU A 159 5.92 -0.80 -16.12
C LEU A 159 7.13 0.07 -16.50
N GLY A 160 8.35 -0.44 -16.37
CA GLY A 160 9.57 0.34 -16.60
C GLY A 160 9.81 1.43 -15.56
N ILE A 161 9.44 1.20 -14.29
CA ILE A 161 9.55 2.18 -13.20
C ILE A 161 10.49 1.69 -12.09
N PRO A 162 11.11 2.60 -11.32
CA PRO A 162 11.97 2.21 -10.21
C PRO A 162 11.19 1.68 -8.99
N VAL A 163 11.85 0.80 -8.24
CA VAL A 163 11.48 0.42 -6.87
C VAL A 163 12.49 1.05 -5.91
N LYS A 164 12.01 1.78 -4.89
CA LYS A 164 12.83 2.39 -3.85
C LYS A 164 12.53 1.73 -2.50
N PRO A 165 13.42 0.87 -1.97
CA PRO A 165 13.29 0.41 -0.59
C PRO A 165 13.70 1.51 0.39
N ILE A 166 12.98 1.63 1.50
CA ILE A 166 13.26 2.55 2.62
C ILE A 166 13.14 1.75 3.92
N GLU A 167 14.21 1.67 4.69
CA GLU A 167 14.21 1.04 6.01
C GLU A 167 13.61 2.00 7.05
N ASN A 168 12.65 1.52 7.83
CA ASN A 168 12.08 2.24 8.96
C ASN A 168 12.68 1.74 10.28
N ASP A 169 13.93 2.11 10.52
CA ASP A 169 14.59 2.02 11.83
C ASP A 169 14.15 3.19 12.73
N ILE A 170 14.13 4.41 12.17
CA ILE A 170 13.71 5.67 12.79
C ILE A 170 12.73 6.37 11.85
N VAL A 171 11.51 6.65 12.33
CA VAL A 171 10.41 7.21 11.53
C VAL A 171 10.80 8.52 10.86
N GLU A 172 11.50 9.41 11.57
CA GLU A 172 11.92 10.70 11.06
C GLU A 172 12.93 10.57 9.91
N ARG A 173 13.85 9.60 10.00
CA ARG A 173 14.84 9.34 8.95
C ARG A 173 14.19 8.73 7.72
N ALA A 174 13.38 7.69 7.91
CA ALA A 174 12.64 7.04 6.85
C ALA A 174 11.66 8.01 6.17
N GLY A 175 11.01 8.88 6.96
CA GLY A 175 10.09 9.90 6.46
C GLY A 175 10.80 11.00 5.68
N GLN A 176 12.00 11.41 6.09
CA GLN A 176 12.84 12.34 5.33
C GLN A 176 13.26 11.72 3.99
N GLU A 177 13.72 10.46 4.00
CA GLU A 177 14.07 9.74 2.76
C GLU A 177 12.86 9.55 1.84
N LEU A 178 11.67 9.29 2.40
CA LEU A 178 10.43 9.23 1.63
C LEU A 178 10.10 10.59 1.01
N ALA A 179 10.23 11.69 1.76
CA ALA A 179 9.96 13.04 1.24
C ALA A 179 10.86 13.38 0.05
N GLU A 180 12.14 12.99 0.09
CA GLU A 180 13.09 13.14 -1.03
C GLU A 180 12.74 12.22 -2.20
N ALA A 181 12.23 11.01 -1.92
CA ALA A 181 11.81 10.08 -2.97
C ALA A 181 10.53 10.52 -3.71
N LEU A 182 9.77 11.48 -3.17
CA LEU A 182 8.57 12.05 -3.79
C LEU A 182 8.89 13.27 -4.68
N ASP A 183 10.15 13.70 -4.76
CA ASP A 183 10.58 14.80 -5.64
C ASP A 183 10.68 14.41 -7.12
#